data_AF-A0A7Y4RZP3-F1
#
_entry.id   AF-A0A7Y4RZP3-F1
#
_cell.length_a   1.000
_cell.length_b   1.000
_cell.length_c   1.000
_cell.angle_alpha   90.00
_cell.angle_beta   90.00
_cell.angle_gamma   90.00
#
_symmetry.space_group_name_H-M   'P 1'
#
loop_
_entity.id
_entity.type
_entity.pdbx_description
1 polymer ?
#
loop_
_entity_poly.entity_id
_entity_poly.type
_entity_poly.pdbx_seq_one_letter_code
_entity_poly.pdbx_strand_id
1 'polypeptide(L)' 'MKASKLLCILVPSSHTLNGGKGNDWLEGGADADTLNGGEGSDTLLGGTGDDTLTGGAG' A
#
# COMPACT_ATOMS: atom_id res chain seq x y z
N MET A 1 -12.11 10.29 10.38
CA MET A 1 -11.38 10.50 9.11
C MET A 1 -9.88 10.45 9.40
N LYS A 2 -9.33 9.26 9.67
CA LYS A 2 -7.88 9.04 9.65
C LYS A 2 -7.62 8.33 8.33
N ALA A 3 -7.36 9.11 7.28
CA ALA A 3 -6.75 8.54 6.10
C ALA A 3 -5.30 8.26 6.52
N SER A 4 -4.98 7.01 6.87
CA SER A 4 -3.61 6.52 7.05
C SER A 4 -2.91 6.51 5.70
N LYS A 5 -2.74 7.72 5.12
CA LYS A 5 -2.10 7.96 3.85
C LYS A 5 -0.62 7.76 4.06
N LEU A 6 -0.17 6.51 3.98
CA LEU A 6 1.24 6.15 3.97
C LEU A 6 1.78 6.53 2.58
N LEU A 7 1.96 7.83 2.37
CA LEU A 7 2.24 8.46 1.09
C LEU A 7 3.76 8.56 0.91
N CYS A 8 4.38 7.56 0.28
CA CYS A 8 5.83 7.49 0.10
C CYS A 8 6.33 7.98 -1.27
N ILE A 9 5.76 9.08 -1.81
CA ILE A 9 6.16 9.67 -3.11
C ILE A 9 7.51 10.42 -3.12
N LEU A 10 8.37 10.24 -2.13
CA LEU A 10 9.59 11.06 -1.96
C LEU A 10 10.91 10.29 -1.91
N VAL A 11 10.92 8.97 -2.15
CA VAL A 11 12.17 8.19 -2.16
C VAL A 11 12.12 7.09 -3.24
N PRO A 12 13.10 7.02 -4.17
CA PRO A 12 13.22 5.92 -5.12
C PRO A 12 13.83 4.70 -4.41
N SER A 13 12.99 4.04 -3.63
CA SER A 13 13.35 2.83 -2.89
C SER A 13 12.13 1.94 -2.80
N SER A 14 12.32 0.62 -2.90
CA SER A 14 11.29 -0.36 -2.57
C SER A 14 10.75 -0.14 -1.17
N HIS A 15 9.42 -0.01 -1.04
CA HIS A 15 8.73 0.19 0.24
C HIS A 15 7.87 -1.00 0.61
N THR A 16 7.83 -1.32 1.90
CA THR A 16 6.80 -2.19 2.47
C THR A 16 5.74 -1.34 3.18
N LEU A 17 4.53 -1.30 2.63
CA LEU A 17 3.36 -0.63 3.16
C LEU A 17 2.40 -1.65 3.79
N ASN A 18 1.87 -1.36 4.98
CA ASN A 18 0.89 -2.20 5.66
C ASN A 18 -0.30 -1.34 6.13
N GLY A 19 -1.52 -1.70 5.75
CA GLY A 19 -2.78 -1.01 6.09
C GLY A 19 -3.26 -1.40 7.49
N GLY A 20 -3.32 -2.69 7.77
CA GLY A 20 -3.63 -3.20 9.10
C GLY A 20 -5.09 -3.60 9.24
N LYS A 21 -5.86 -2.92 10.09
CA LYS A 21 -7.31 -3.18 10.23
C LYS A 21 -8.07 -1.94 9.81
N GLY A 22 -9.15 -2.11 9.06
CA GLY A 22 -9.99 -1.05 8.54
C GLY A 22 -9.95 -1.00 7.02
N ASN A 23 -10.47 0.09 6.46
CA ASN A 23 -10.41 0.31 5.01
C ASN A 23 -9.24 1.25 4.73
N ASP A 24 -8.14 0.71 4.22
CA ASP A 24 -6.90 1.44 4.02
C ASP A 24 -6.67 1.83 2.56
N TRP A 25 -5.88 2.88 2.35
CA TRP A 25 -5.41 3.30 1.02
C TRP A 25 -3.89 3.29 1.01
N LEU A 26 -3.31 2.39 0.22
CA LEU A 26 -1.86 2.22 0.07
C LEU A 26 -1.44 2.52 -1.37
N GLU A 27 -0.35 3.27 -1.55
CA GLU A 27 0.20 3.64 -2.86
C GLU A 27 1.72 3.47 -2.85
N GLY A 28 2.25 2.57 -3.67
CA GLY A 28 3.67 2.20 -3.77
C GLY A 28 4.49 3.26 -4.50
N GLY A 29 4.09 3.57 -5.73
CA GLY A 29 4.71 4.62 -6.54
C GLY A 29 5.54 4.02 -7.66
N ALA A 30 6.83 4.35 -7.71
CA ALA A 30 7.75 3.77 -8.68
C ALA A 30 8.72 2.84 -7.94
N ASP A 31 9.21 1.82 -8.65
CA ASP A 31 10.04 0.71 -8.15
C ASP A 31 9.21 -0.49 -7.66
N ALA A 32 9.88 -1.52 -7.16
CA ALA A 32 9.22 -2.75 -6.72
C ALA A 32 8.74 -2.61 -5.28
N ASP A 33 7.46 -2.33 -5.05
CA ASP A 33 6.90 -2.13 -3.72
C ASP A 33 6.17 -3.38 -3.18
N THR A 34 6.00 -3.46 -1.87
CA THR A 34 5.18 -4.47 -1.20
C THR A 34 4.08 -3.78 -0.42
N LEU A 35 2.82 -3.97 -0.79
CA LEU A 35 1.65 -3.36 -0.15
C LEU A 35 0.78 -4.47 0.44
N ASN A 36 0.51 -4.42 1.75
CA ASN A 36 -0.43 -5.32 2.41
C ASN A 36 -1.61 -4.54 2.99
N GLY A 37 -2.82 -4.77 2.48
CA GLY A 37 -4.07 -4.16 2.94
C GLY A 37 -4.39 -4.57 4.38
N GLY A 38 -4.58 -5.86 4.62
CA GLY A 38 -4.86 -6.38 5.96
C GLY A 38 -6.32 -6.74 6.11
N GLU A 39 -6.94 -6.45 7.24
CA GLU A 39 -8.36 -6.75 7.47
C GLU A 39 -9.24 -5.55 7.05
N GLY A 40 -10.14 -5.74 6.09
CA GLY A 40 -11.11 -4.73 5.64
C GLY A 40 -11.07 -4.46 4.14
N SER A 41 -11.87 -3.50 3.67
CA SER A 41 -11.92 -3.17 2.24
C SER A 41 -10.85 -2.16 1.89
N ASP A 42 -9.72 -2.66 1.41
CA ASP A 42 -8.53 -1.87 1.12
C ASP A 42 -8.43 -1.46 -0.36
N THR A 43 -7.77 -0.34 -0.60
CA THR A 43 -7.37 0.11 -1.94
C THR A 43 -5.85 0.14 -2.02
N LEU A 44 -5.29 -0.77 -2.84
CA LEU A 44 -3.85 -0.90 -3.03
C LEU A 44 -3.48 -0.45 -4.45
N LEU A 45 -2.56 0.50 -4.55
CA LEU A 45 -2.08 1.05 -5.81
C LEU A 45 -0.56 0.79 -5.90
N GLY A 46 -0.13 -0.21 -6.67
CA GLY A 46 1.30 -0.51 -6.83
C GLY A 46 2.04 0.62 -7.53
N GLY A 47 1.58 0.99 -8.72
CA GLY A 47 2.21 2.05 -9.53
C GLY A 47 3.04 1.43 -10.64
N THR A 48 4.28 1.88 -10.82
CA THR A 48 5.19 1.39 -11.87
C THR A 48 6.34 0.60 -11.27
N GLY A 49 6.48 -0.66 -11.65
CA GLY A 49 7.52 -1.55 -11.13
C GLY A 49 6.96 -2.94 -10.88
N ASP A 50 7.79 -3.82 -10.34
CA ASP A 50 7.36 -5.17 -9.99
C ASP A 50 6.81 -5.18 -8.56
N ASP A 51 5.54 -4.82 -8.42
CA ASP A 51 4.86 -4.67 -7.14
C ASP A 51 4.25 -5.98 -6.62
N THR A 52 4.29 -6.16 -5.31
CA THR A 52 3.59 -7.21 -4.57
C THR A 52 2.44 -6.62 -3.77
N LEU A 53 1.20 -6.91 -4.19
CA LEU A 53 -0.03 -6.38 -3.58
C LEU A 53 -0.78 -7.52 -2.89
N THR A 54 -0.92 -7.45 -1.56
CA THR A 54 -1.68 -8.41 -0.76
C THR A 54 -2.89 -7.72 -0.14
N GLY A 55 -4.10 -8.05 -0.59
CA GLY A 55 -5.33 -7.47 -0.02
C GLY A 55 -5.55 -7.82 1.46
N GLY A 56 -5.22 -9.04 1.87
CA GLY A 56 -5.59 -9.53 3.20
C GLY A 56 -7.04 -9.99 3.25
N ALA A 57 -7.70 -9.88 4.40
CA ALA A 57 -9.04 -10.41 4.65
C ALA A 57 -10.10 -9.29 4.71
N GLY A 58 -10.92 -9.16 3.67
CA GLY A 58 -12.01 -8.17 3.64
C GLY A 58 -12.60 -8.00 2.26
#